data_AF-A0A1G2ZQI5-F1
#
_entry.id   AF-A0A1G2ZQI5-F1
#
_cell.length_a   1.000
_cell.length_b   1.000
_cell.length_c   1.000
_cell.angle_alpha   90.00
_cell.angle_beta   90.00
_cell.angle_gamma   90.00
#
_symmetry.space_group_name_H-M   'P 1'
#
loop_
_entity.id
_entity.type
_entity.pdbx_description
1 polymer ?
#
loop_
_entity_poly.entity_id
_entity_poly.type
_entity_poly.pdbx_seq_one_letter_code
_entity_poly.pdbx_strand_id
1 'polypeptide(L)'
;MKSKNKRMNQWITIKHKLFTMFIKKDITTCEVCKGKNYVLGLSFHHFKKRRFYYARPELLGKFSQNLLVDQTCHDILEHDKKLSDLKFRELRGDEPFTDWMEL
;
A
#
# COMPACT_ATOMS: atom_id res chain seq x y z
N MET A 1 22.99 2.12 16.38
CA MET A 1 22.10 0.93 16.29
C MET A 1 20.67 1.12 16.82
N LYS A 2 20.38 2.07 17.73
CA LYS A 2 19.02 2.25 18.32
C LYS A 2 17.91 2.71 17.36
N SER A 3 18.22 3.38 16.25
CA SER A 3 17.21 3.97 15.34
C SER A 3 16.52 2.97 14.40
N LYS A 4 17.18 1.85 14.05
CA LYS A 4 16.60 0.82 13.16
C LYS A 4 15.44 0.07 13.83
N ASN A 5 15.54 -0.22 15.12
CA ASN A 5 14.46 -0.87 15.89
C ASN A 5 13.21 0.00 16.03
N LYS A 6 13.36 1.32 16.19
CA LYS A 6 12.22 2.25 16.30
C LYS A 6 11.38 2.28 15.02
N ARG A 7 12.03 2.33 13.85
CA ARG A 7 11.34 2.36 12.54
C ARG A 7 10.66 1.02 12.22
N MET A 8 11.30 -0.10 12.54
CA MET A 8 10.70 -1.42 12.38
C MET A 8 9.44 -1.56 13.24
N ASN A 9 9.49 -1.14 14.51
CA ASN A 9 8.33 -1.18 15.39
C ASN A 9 7.18 -0.30 14.88
N GLN A 10 7.48 0.92 14.40
CA GLN A 10 6.49 1.78 13.76
C GLN A 10 5.84 1.11 12.55
N TRP A 11 6.63 0.42 11.72
CA TRP A 11 6.10 -0.29 10.56
C TRP A 11 5.18 -1.45 10.95
N ILE A 12 5.56 -2.24 11.97
CA ILE A 12 4.72 -3.32 12.50
C ILE A 12 3.39 -2.76 13.01
N THR A 13 3.41 -1.67 13.77
CA THR A 13 2.18 -1.01 14.25
C THR A 13 1.29 -0.55 13.11
N ILE A 14 1.86 0.08 12.08
CA ILE A 14 1.10 0.54 10.91
C ILE A 14 0.53 -0.65 10.14
N LYS A 15 1.30 -1.71 9.93
CA LYS A 15 0.87 -2.93 9.26
C LYS A 15 -0.32 -3.57 9.97
N HIS A 16 -0.27 -3.69 11.30
CA HIS A 16 -1.40 -4.19 12.08
C HIS A 16 -2.64 -3.31 11.94
N LYS A 17 -2.47 -1.98 12.03
CA LYS A 17 -3.58 -1.03 11.84
C LYS A 17 -4.24 -1.18 10.46
N LEU A 18 -3.43 -1.22 9.40
CA LEU A 18 -3.91 -1.44 8.04
C LEU A 18 -4.67 -2.77 7.93
N PHE A 19 -4.09 -3.85 8.42
CA PHE A 19 -4.73 -5.16 8.38
C PHE A 19 -6.10 -5.17 9.06
N THR A 20 -6.20 -4.60 10.27
CA THR A 20 -7.49 -4.44 10.96
C THR A 20 -8.48 -3.59 10.16
N MET A 21 -8.02 -2.51 9.52
CA MET A 21 -8.89 -1.64 8.70
C MET A 21 -9.43 -2.36 7.47
N PHE A 22 -8.61 -3.17 6.80
CA PHE A 22 -9.01 -3.93 5.63
C PHE A 22 -10.00 -5.04 5.99
N ILE A 23 -9.76 -5.78 7.08
CA ILE A 23 -10.71 -6.77 7.60
C ILE A 23 -12.06 -6.11 7.95
N LYS A 24 -12.04 -4.96 8.64
CA LYS A 24 -13.28 -4.23 8.97
C LYS A 24 -14.07 -3.76 7.74
N LYS A 25 -13.42 -3.65 6.58
CA LYS A 25 -14.04 -3.30 5.30
C LYS A 25 -14.36 -4.52 4.44
N ASP A 26 -14.21 -5.73 5.00
CA ASP A 26 -14.39 -7.00 4.31
C ASP A 26 -13.47 -7.19 3.08
N ILE A 27 -12.27 -6.61 3.13
CA ILE A 27 -11.26 -6.76 2.08
C ILE A 27 -10.20 -7.73 2.61
N THR A 28 -10.38 -9.00 2.26
CA THR A 28 -9.55 -10.12 2.75
C THR A 28 -8.77 -10.83 1.65
N THR A 29 -8.88 -10.35 0.41
CA THR A 29 -8.20 -10.91 -0.77
C THR A 29 -7.54 -9.81 -1.60
N CYS A 30 -6.74 -10.21 -2.60
CA CYS A 30 -6.11 -9.28 -3.51
C CYS A 30 -7.17 -8.42 -4.22
N GLU A 31 -7.11 -7.10 -4.07
CA GLU A 31 -8.11 -6.20 -4.63
C GLU A 31 -8.05 -6.09 -6.15
N VAL A 32 -6.91 -6.45 -6.76
CA VAL A 32 -6.68 -6.39 -8.20
C VAL A 32 -7.18 -7.65 -8.88
N CYS A 33 -6.65 -8.82 -8.50
CA CYS A 33 -7.00 -10.08 -9.14
C CYS A 33 -8.20 -10.80 -8.48
N LYS A 34 -8.68 -10.32 -7.34
CA LYS A 34 -9.76 -10.94 -6.53
C LYS A 34 -9.46 -12.39 -6.14
N GLY A 35 -8.19 -12.68 -5.84
CA GLY A 35 -7.73 -14.02 -5.46
C GLY A 35 -7.56 -15.00 -6.62
N LYS A 36 -7.65 -14.55 -7.88
CA LYS A 36 -7.44 -15.41 -9.07
C LYS A 36 -5.97 -15.82 -9.25
N ASN A 37 -5.03 -14.99 -8.79
CA ASN A 37 -3.60 -15.30 -8.83
C ASN A 37 -3.18 -15.80 -7.45
N TYR A 38 -3.08 -17.12 -7.28
CA TYR A 38 -2.62 -17.75 -6.04
C TYR A 38 -1.09 -17.73 -5.95
N VAL A 39 -0.51 -16.56 -5.73
CA VAL A 39 0.93 -16.43 -5.50
C VAL A 39 1.18 -15.72 -4.17
N LEU A 40 1.76 -16.48 -3.24
CA LEU A 40 2.37 -16.07 -1.96
C LEU A 40 1.83 -14.80 -1.30
N GLY A 41 0.91 -14.95 -0.35
CA GLY A 41 0.61 -13.98 0.71
C GLY A 41 0.03 -12.63 0.24
N LEU A 42 -0.69 -11.96 1.15
CA LEU A 42 -1.16 -10.60 0.89
C LEU A 42 -0.16 -9.57 1.41
N SER A 43 0.08 -8.55 0.61
CA SER A 43 0.97 -7.43 0.86
C SER A 43 0.23 -6.11 0.64
N PHE A 44 0.68 -5.05 1.33
CA PHE A 44 0.13 -3.71 1.13
C PHE A 44 0.95 -3.01 0.04
N HIS A 45 0.35 -2.81 -1.13
CA HIS A 45 0.88 -1.92 -2.16
C HIS A 45 0.48 -0.49 -1.86
N HIS A 46 1.37 0.46 -2.12
CA HIS A 46 1.19 1.85 -1.71
C HIS A 46 1.05 2.75 -2.92
N PHE A 47 0.27 3.82 -2.77
CA PHE A 47 0.07 4.78 -3.85
C PHE A 47 1.35 5.54 -4.21
N LYS A 48 2.21 5.75 -3.19
CA LYS A 48 3.49 6.43 -3.33
C LYS A 48 4.64 5.44 -3.17
N LYS A 49 5.82 5.80 -3.69
CA LYS A 49 7.02 4.99 -3.50
C LYS A 49 7.44 4.95 -2.04
N ARG A 50 8.04 3.83 -1.63
CA ARG A 50 8.50 3.58 -0.25
C ARG A 50 9.35 4.71 0.34
N ARG A 51 10.14 5.40 -0.49
CA ARG A 51 10.99 6.52 -0.08
C ARG A 51 10.19 7.70 0.48
N PHE A 52 9.03 8.01 -0.10
CA PHE A 52 8.16 9.10 0.35
C PHE A 52 7.75 8.92 1.81
N TYR A 53 7.46 7.69 2.20
CA TYR A 53 7.04 7.36 3.55
C TYR A 53 8.15 7.36 4.60
N TYR A 54 9.43 7.37 4.20
CA TYR A 54 10.50 7.61 5.16
C TYR A 54 10.43 9.03 5.73
N ALA A 55 9.92 9.99 4.96
CA ALA A 55 9.71 11.37 5.41
C ALA A 55 8.36 11.54 6.12
N ARG A 56 7.33 10.80 5.72
CA ARG A 56 5.94 10.92 6.22
C ARG A 56 5.34 9.55 6.59
N PRO A 57 5.83 8.88 7.65
CA PRO A 57 5.40 7.53 8.02
C PRO A 57 3.92 7.43 8.43
N GLU A 58 3.31 8.51 8.89
CA GLU A 58 1.89 8.59 9.23
C GLU A 58 0.97 8.36 8.02
N LEU A 59 1.45 8.65 6.81
CA LEU A 59 0.71 8.42 5.57
C LEU A 59 0.67 6.95 5.16
N LEU A 60 1.59 6.12 5.68
CA LEU A 60 1.58 4.68 5.42
C LEU A 60 0.31 4.01 5.96
N GLY A 61 -0.25 4.52 7.07
CA GLY A 61 -1.43 3.91 7.71
C GLY A 61 -2.78 4.36 7.17
N LYS A 62 -2.80 5.16 6.07
CA LYS A 62 -4.05 5.67 5.48
C LYS A 62 -4.61 4.66 4.48
N PHE A 63 -5.91 4.35 4.60
CA PHE A 63 -6.61 3.42 3.70
C PHE A 63 -6.56 3.88 2.24
N SER A 64 -6.77 5.18 1.98
CA SER A 64 -6.76 5.76 0.63
C SER A 64 -5.40 5.65 -0.07
N GLN A 65 -4.33 5.39 0.69
CA GLN A 65 -2.96 5.32 0.18
C GLN A 65 -2.46 3.89 0.00
N ASN A 66 -3.31 2.87 0.23
CA ASN A 66 -2.92 1.47 0.14
C ASN A 66 -3.93 0.59 -0.60
N LEU A 67 -3.43 -0.42 -1.31
CA LEU A 67 -4.15 -1.57 -1.83
C LEU A 67 -3.64 -2.84 -1.14
N LEU A 68 -4.53 -3.80 -0.87
CA LEU A 68 -4.18 -5.15 -0.44
C LEU A 68 -4.05 -6.03 -1.68
N VAL A 69 -2.86 -6.55 -1.95
CA VAL A 69 -2.58 -7.30 -3.18
C VAL A 69 -1.72 -8.53 -2.91
N ASP A 70 -1.84 -9.55 -3.76
CA ASP A 70 -0.91 -10.67 -3.78
C ASP A 70 0.48 -10.25 -4.30
N GLN A 71 1.48 -11.11 -4.15
CA GLN A 71 2.86 -10.82 -4.57
C GLN A 71 2.97 -10.50 -6.06
N THR A 72 2.24 -11.22 -6.92
CA THR A 72 2.29 -11.00 -8.38
C THR A 72 1.73 -9.63 -8.76
N CYS A 73 0.56 -9.28 -8.22
CA CYS A 73 -0.06 -7.98 -8.44
C CYS A 73 0.78 -6.86 -7.84
N HIS A 74 1.39 -7.08 -6.67
CA HIS A 74 2.34 -6.13 -6.09
C HIS A 74 3.47 -5.81 -7.08
N ASP A 75 4.12 -6.84 -7.63
CA ASP A 75 5.25 -6.66 -8.54
C ASP A 75 4.82 -6.00 -9.86
N ILE A 76 3.65 -6.36 -10.39
CA ILE A 76 3.09 -5.70 -11.57
C ILE A 76 2.86 -4.21 -11.33
N LEU A 77 2.17 -3.85 -10.24
CA LEU A 77 1.85 -2.45 -9.93
C LEU A 77 3.10 -1.63 -9.60
N GLU A 78 4.14 -2.25 -9.04
CA GLU A 78 5.39 -1.55 -8.73
C GLU A 78 6.16 -1.12 -10.00
N HIS A 79 6.05 -1.90 -11.09
CA HIS A 79 6.71 -1.67 -12.37
C HIS A 79 5.83 -0.95 -13.40
N ASP A 80 4.50 -1.07 -13.33
CA ASP A 80 3.56 -0.36 -14.20
C ASP A 80 2.87 0.78 -13.45
N LYS A 81 3.47 1.97 -13.53
CA LYS A 81 2.93 3.19 -12.91
C LYS A 81 1.53 3.51 -13.43
N LYS A 82 1.26 3.36 -14.73
CA LYS A 82 -0.05 3.70 -15.31
C LYS A 82 -1.13 2.79 -14.75
N LEU A 83 -0.84 1.50 -14.65
CA LEU A 83 -1.75 0.53 -14.06
C LEU A 83 -1.95 0.77 -12.56
N SER A 84 -0.88 1.10 -11.83
CA SER A 84 -0.98 1.49 -10.41
C SER A 84 -1.91 2.69 -10.23
N ASP A 85 -1.68 3.77 -10.98
CA ASP A 85 -2.50 4.98 -10.90
C ASP A 85 -3.97 4.68 -11.24
N LEU A 86 -4.22 3.87 -12.27
CA LEU A 86 -5.56 3.40 -12.64
C LEU A 86 -6.22 2.63 -11.49
N LYS A 87 -5.55 1.63 -10.92
CA LYS A 87 -6.12 0.78 -9.85
C LYS A 87 -6.41 1.55 -8.59
N PHE A 88 -5.55 2.50 -8.22
CA PHE A 88 -5.82 3.38 -7.09
C PHE A 88 -7.02 4.30 -7.35
N ARG A 89 -7.13 4.90 -8.55
CA ARG A 89 -8.32 5.68 -8.92
C ARG A 89 -9.59 4.85 -8.84
N GLU A 90 -9.58 3.64 -9.40
CA GLU A 90 -10.74 2.73 -9.40
C GLU A 90 -11.16 2.33 -7.98
N LEU A 91 -10.21 1.99 -7.11
CA LEU A 91 -10.48 1.37 -5.81
C LEU A 91 -10.55 2.35 -4.64
N ARG A 92 -9.98 3.56 -4.80
CA ARG A 92 -9.85 4.58 -3.74
C ARG A 92 -10.36 5.96 -4.15
N GLY A 93 -10.62 6.20 -5.43
CA GLY A 93 -11.09 7.49 -5.96
C GLY A 93 -9.95 8.42 -6.38
N ASP A 94 -10.32 9.61 -6.87
CA ASP A 94 -9.38 10.66 -7.26
C ASP A 94 -8.86 11.42 -6.04
N GLU A 95 -8.01 10.76 -5.24
CA GLU A 95 -7.18 11.55 -4.33
C GLU A 95 -6.15 12.34 -5.14
N PRO A 96 -6.00 13.66 -4.90
CA PRO A 96 -5.07 14.49 -5.63
C PRO A 96 -3.65 13.91 -5.60
N PHE A 97 -3.05 13.78 -6.78
CA PHE A 97 -1.67 13.35 -6.96
C PHE A 97 -0.69 14.49 -6.60
N THR A 98 -0.88 15.18 -5.48
CA THR A 98 -0.35 16.55 -5.32
C THR A 98 1.17 16.68 -5.18
N ASP A 99 1.92 15.62 -4.86
CA ASP A 99 3.33 15.79 -4.49
C ASP A 99 4.31 15.02 -5.40
N TRP A 100 4.18 15.09 -6.73
CA TRP A 100 5.21 14.55 -7.65
C TRP A 100 6.14 15.62 -8.26
N MET A 101 6.06 16.87 -7.82
CA MET A 101 6.89 17.96 -8.39
C MET A 101 8.02 18.49 -7.48
N GLU A 102 8.23 17.97 -6.26
CA GLU A 102 9.25 18.56 -5.37
C GLU A 102 10.18 17.55 -4.68
N LEU A 103 10.49 16.40 -5.29
CA LEU A 103 11.63 15.56 -4.86
C LEU A 103 12.35 14.89 -6.04
#